data_AF-A0A6V7WY47-F1
#
_entry.id   AF-A0A6V7WY47-F1
#
_cell.length_a   1.000
_cell.length_b   1.000
_cell.length_c   1.000
_cell.angle_alpha   90.00
_cell.angle_beta   90.00
_cell.angle_gamma   90.00
#
_symmetry.space_group_name_H-M   'P 1'
#
loop_
_entity.id
_entity.type
_entity.pdbx_description
1 polymer ?
#
loop_
_entity_poly.entity_id
_entity_poly.type
_entity_poly.pdbx_seq_one_letter_code
_entity_poly.pdbx_strand_id
1 'polypeptide(L)'
;MNSLQIQTILQRYKPLNNKFIGVFSSNNIPDIGTQKPFCFVANTMRKGTVGEHWIACYSDTPNTLEYFDSFAEEPNCDMRKSMLANFSLVKQNKFSLQSPLSDTCGHYCICFLILISKQGNNFSSVLQKLHSIPSEGRDANLRNIIKKLSLGISI
;
A
#
# COMPACT_ATOMS: atom_id res chain seq x y z
N MET A 1 -10.89 -1.09 7.42
CA MET A 1 -10.93 0.20 6.65
C MET A 1 -11.54 -0.06 5.29
N ASN A 2 -12.36 0.85 4.76
CA ASN A 2 -12.98 0.70 3.43
C ASN A 2 -12.23 1.48 2.33
N SER A 3 -12.55 1.20 1.07
CA SER A 3 -11.91 1.83 -0.09
C SER A 3 -12.08 3.36 -0.10
N LEU A 4 -13.25 3.88 0.26
CA LEU A 4 -13.52 5.32 0.28
C LEU A 4 -12.66 6.06 1.32
N GLN A 5 -12.45 5.46 2.49
CA GLN A 5 -11.56 6.00 3.53
C GLN A 5 -10.11 6.08 3.01
N ILE A 6 -9.60 4.98 2.44
CA ILE A 6 -8.24 4.91 1.89
C ILE A 6 -8.06 5.94 0.77
N GLN A 7 -9.00 5.96 -0.19
CA GLN A 7 -9.01 6.89 -1.32
C GLN A 7 -8.97 8.34 -0.82
N THR A 8 -9.84 8.71 0.11
CA THR A 8 -9.94 10.08 0.63
C THR A 8 -8.65 10.51 1.32
N ILE A 9 -8.06 9.64 2.14
CA ILE A 9 -6.82 9.96 2.87
C ILE A 9 -5.66 10.16 1.90
N LEU A 10 -5.46 9.22 0.97
CA LEU A 10 -4.31 9.25 0.06
C LEU A 10 -4.42 10.34 -1.01
N GLN A 11 -5.62 10.61 -1.54
CA GLN A 11 -5.84 11.74 -2.46
C GLN A 11 -5.56 13.10 -1.81
N ARG A 12 -5.89 13.26 -0.53
CA ARG A 12 -5.66 14.52 0.20
C ARG A 12 -4.20 14.70 0.63
N TYR A 13 -3.42 13.63 0.64
CA TYR A 13 -2.02 13.70 1.05
C TYR A 13 -1.16 14.34 -0.04
N LYS A 14 -0.87 15.64 0.10
CA LYS A 14 -0.19 16.46 -0.92
C LYS A 14 1.04 15.81 -1.59
N PRO A 15 1.97 15.15 -0.88
CA PRO A 15 3.12 14.50 -1.51
C PRO A 15 2.77 13.37 -2.50
N LEU A 16 1.55 12.84 -2.44
CA LEU A 16 1.05 11.78 -3.31
C LEU A 16 0.07 12.27 -4.39
N ASN A 17 -0.30 13.55 -4.44
CA ASN A 17 -1.40 14.05 -5.28
C ASN A 17 -1.23 13.73 -6.78
N ASN A 18 0.01 13.70 -7.29
CA ASN A 18 0.31 13.39 -8.70
C ASN A 18 0.83 11.97 -8.90
N LYS A 19 0.83 11.14 -7.86
CA LYS A 19 1.36 9.75 -7.87
C LYS A 19 0.26 8.74 -7.58
N PHE A 20 -0.67 9.08 -6.69
CA PHE A 20 -1.72 8.17 -6.25
C PHE A 20 -2.81 8.06 -7.31
N ILE A 21 -2.90 6.90 -7.94
CA ILE A 21 -3.84 6.67 -9.06
C ILE A 21 -5.17 6.05 -8.61
N GLY A 22 -5.27 5.56 -7.37
CA GLY A 22 -6.55 5.14 -6.78
C GLY A 22 -6.50 3.88 -5.92
N VAL A 23 -7.69 3.41 -5.58
CA VAL A 23 -7.95 2.13 -4.89
C VAL A 23 -8.66 1.18 -5.83
N PHE A 24 -8.12 -0.04 -5.99
CA PHE A 24 -8.61 -1.04 -6.93
C PHE A 24 -8.94 -2.38 -6.23
N SER A 25 -9.55 -3.29 -6.96
CA SER A 25 -9.68 -4.72 -6.69
C SER A 25 -8.64 -5.48 -7.53
N SER A 26 -8.34 -6.73 -7.17
CA SER A 26 -7.29 -7.53 -7.83
C SER A 26 -7.45 -7.66 -9.35
N ASN A 27 -8.68 -7.59 -9.84
CA ASN A 27 -9.03 -7.79 -11.25
C ASN A 27 -9.37 -6.50 -12.03
N ASN A 28 -9.18 -5.31 -11.44
CA ASN A 28 -9.43 -4.05 -12.13
C ASN A 28 -8.33 -2.98 -11.90
N ILE A 29 -7.11 -3.43 -11.59
CA ILE A 29 -5.93 -2.57 -11.59
C ILE A 29 -5.67 -2.15 -13.05
N PRO A 30 -5.58 -0.84 -13.36
CA PRO A 30 -5.37 -0.37 -14.72
C PRO A 30 -3.98 -0.73 -15.24
N ASP A 31 -3.83 -0.81 -16.56
CA ASP A 31 -2.51 -0.76 -17.18
C ASP A 31 -2.00 0.69 -17.17
N ILE A 32 -0.90 0.93 -16.48
CA ILE A 32 -0.33 2.26 -16.25
C ILE A 32 0.80 2.56 -17.26
N GLY A 33 1.18 1.57 -18.08
CA GLY A 33 2.27 1.70 -19.04
C GLY A 33 3.57 2.22 -18.41
N THR A 34 4.22 3.16 -19.08
CA THR A 34 5.52 3.73 -18.67
C THR A 34 5.40 4.95 -17.75
N GLN A 35 4.20 5.43 -17.44
CA GLN A 35 4.02 6.61 -16.59
C GLN A 35 4.50 6.32 -15.16
N LYS A 36 5.42 7.15 -14.64
CA LYS A 36 6.01 7.05 -13.29
C LYS A 36 6.34 8.44 -12.75
N PRO A 37 6.41 8.64 -11.41
CA PRO A 37 6.08 7.68 -10.37
C PRO A 37 4.57 7.50 -10.20
N PHE A 38 4.14 6.31 -9.77
CA PHE A 38 2.75 6.07 -9.36
C PHE A 38 2.67 5.23 -8.08
N CYS A 39 1.52 5.28 -7.42
CA CYS A 39 1.15 4.32 -6.40
C CYS A 39 -0.35 4.08 -6.33
N PHE A 40 -0.73 2.94 -5.76
CA PHE A 40 -2.12 2.59 -5.51
C PHE A 40 -2.25 1.63 -4.33
N VAL A 41 -3.49 1.46 -3.90
CA VAL A 41 -3.87 0.40 -2.97
C VAL A 41 -4.79 -0.56 -3.72
N ALA A 42 -4.64 -1.86 -3.51
CA ALA A 42 -5.57 -2.84 -4.07
C ALA A 42 -6.12 -3.75 -2.98
N ASN A 43 -7.38 -4.15 -3.15
CA ASN A 43 -7.94 -5.27 -2.43
C ASN A 43 -7.51 -6.57 -3.13
N THR A 44 -7.12 -7.58 -2.37
CA THR A 44 -6.75 -8.89 -2.95
C THR A 44 -7.94 -9.65 -3.51
N MET A 45 -9.17 -9.26 -3.17
CA MET A 45 -10.38 -9.88 -3.69
C MET A 45 -10.90 -9.17 -4.94
N ARG A 46 -11.62 -9.95 -5.75
CA ARG A 46 -12.23 -9.47 -7.00
C ARG A 46 -13.36 -8.50 -6.72
N LYS A 47 -13.59 -7.57 -7.64
CA LYS A 47 -14.74 -6.66 -7.59
C LYS A 47 -16.06 -7.45 -7.50
N GLY A 48 -16.94 -7.09 -6.56
CA GLY A 48 -18.22 -7.76 -6.34
C GLY A 48 -18.18 -8.94 -5.37
N THR A 49 -17.01 -9.24 -4.79
CA THR A 49 -16.86 -10.24 -3.72
C THR A 49 -16.64 -9.56 -2.36
N VAL A 50 -17.02 -10.24 -1.27
CA VAL A 50 -16.70 -9.79 0.09
C VAL A 50 -15.23 -10.14 0.36
N GLY A 51 -14.43 -9.16 0.75
CA GLY A 51 -12.97 -9.31 0.76
C GLY A 51 -12.22 -8.23 1.51
N GLU A 52 -11.28 -8.66 2.35
CA GLU A 52 -10.91 -7.99 3.60
C GLU A 52 -9.43 -7.59 3.71
N HIS A 53 -8.63 -7.84 2.67
CA HIS A 53 -7.20 -7.55 2.71
C HIS A 53 -6.76 -6.48 1.71
N TRP A 54 -5.92 -5.58 2.19
CA TRP A 54 -5.40 -4.45 1.44
C TRP A 54 -3.89 -4.58 1.28
N ILE A 55 -3.42 -4.36 0.05
CA ILE A 55 -2.00 -4.27 -0.30
C ILE A 55 -1.70 -2.90 -0.87
N ALA A 56 -0.44 -2.50 -0.84
CA ALA A 56 0.01 -1.26 -1.48
C ALA A 56 1.05 -1.55 -2.55
N CYS A 57 1.05 -0.72 -3.59
CA CYS A 57 2.03 -0.79 -4.67
C CYS A 57 2.60 0.60 -4.93
N TYR A 58 3.92 0.68 -5.10
CA TYR A 58 4.64 1.90 -5.45
C TYR A 58 5.65 1.60 -6.57
N SER A 59 5.75 2.49 -7.54
CA SER A 59 6.74 2.39 -8.60
C SER A 59 7.20 3.80 -8.99
N ASP A 60 8.51 4.04 -8.92
CA ASP A 60 9.13 5.28 -9.41
C ASP A 60 9.88 5.10 -10.74
N THR A 61 10.08 3.86 -11.19
CA THR A 61 10.86 3.49 -12.36
C THR A 61 10.04 2.55 -13.23
N PRO A 62 10.26 2.53 -14.56
CA PRO A 62 9.46 1.70 -15.45
C PRO A 62 9.53 0.20 -15.15
N ASN A 63 10.66 -0.29 -14.61
CA ASN A 63 10.95 -1.72 -14.54
C ASN A 63 10.78 -2.33 -13.15
N THR A 64 10.66 -1.50 -12.10
CA THR A 64 10.57 -1.98 -10.71
C THR A 64 9.24 -1.58 -10.09
N LEU A 65 8.60 -2.55 -9.44
CA LEU A 65 7.46 -2.32 -8.57
C LEU A 65 7.78 -2.79 -7.16
N GLU A 66 7.41 -1.99 -6.18
CA GLU A 66 7.40 -2.36 -4.78
C GLU A 66 5.99 -2.79 -4.40
N TYR A 67 5.82 -4.09 -4.18
CA TYR A 67 4.60 -4.72 -3.68
C TYR A 67 4.71 -4.89 -2.17
N PHE A 68 3.84 -4.22 -1.43
CA PHE A 68 3.79 -4.28 0.02
C PHE A 68 2.53 -5.00 0.48
N ASP A 69 2.74 -6.06 1.26
CA ASP A 69 1.68 -6.79 1.95
C ASP A 69 2.05 -6.89 3.43
N SER A 70 1.20 -6.40 4.32
CA SER A 70 1.49 -6.42 5.76
C SER A 70 1.59 -7.82 6.36
N PHE A 71 1.07 -8.85 5.70
CA PHE A 71 1.25 -10.26 6.04
C PHE A 71 2.39 -10.94 5.28
N ALA A 72 3.04 -10.23 4.35
CA ALA A 72 4.06 -10.74 3.44
C ALA A 72 3.57 -11.85 2.50
N GLU A 73 2.27 -11.89 2.20
CA GLU A 73 1.70 -12.84 1.25
C GLU A 73 2.11 -12.50 -0.18
N GLU A 74 2.29 -13.54 -1.00
CA GLU A 74 2.57 -13.39 -2.43
C GLU A 74 1.33 -12.87 -3.17
N PRO A 75 1.49 -12.04 -4.22
CA PRO A 75 0.37 -11.52 -4.99
C PRO A 75 -0.50 -12.65 -5.55
N ASN A 76 -1.81 -12.49 -5.63
CA ASN A 76 -2.67 -13.53 -6.20
C ASN A 76 -2.53 -13.65 -7.74
N CYS A 77 -3.23 -14.63 -8.32
CA CYS A 77 -3.14 -14.90 -9.76
C CYS A 77 -3.64 -13.73 -10.64
N ASP A 78 -4.68 -13.00 -10.23
CA ASP A 78 -5.21 -11.88 -11.01
C ASP A 78 -4.20 -10.72 -11.03
N MET A 79 -3.58 -10.42 -9.89
CA MET A 79 -2.55 -9.39 -9.77
C MET A 79 -1.29 -9.76 -10.56
N ARG A 80 -0.86 -11.03 -10.49
CA ARG A 80 0.29 -11.54 -11.27
C ARG A 80 0.08 -11.43 -12.76
N LYS A 81 -1.12 -11.77 -13.24
CA LYS A 81 -1.46 -11.77 -14.68
C LYS A 81 -1.76 -10.38 -15.23
N SER A 82 -2.09 -9.43 -14.38
CA SER A 82 -2.38 -8.06 -14.77
C SER A 82 -1.12 -7.20 -14.67
N MET A 83 -1.15 -6.18 -13.82
CA MET A 83 -0.14 -5.14 -13.76
C MET A 83 1.25 -5.65 -13.37
N LEU A 84 1.36 -6.70 -12.54
CA LEU A 84 2.68 -7.20 -12.12
C LEU A 84 3.50 -7.78 -13.28
N ALA A 85 2.85 -8.30 -14.32
CA ALA A 85 3.53 -8.83 -15.50
C ALA A 85 4.29 -7.75 -16.29
N ASN A 86 3.96 -6.47 -16.08
CA ASN A 86 4.59 -5.35 -16.76
C ASN A 86 5.94 -4.94 -16.14
N PHE A 87 6.36 -5.56 -15.04
CA PHE A 87 7.58 -5.21 -14.32
C PHE A 87 8.60 -6.35 -14.37
N SER A 88 9.84 -6.03 -14.74
CA SER A 88 10.96 -6.98 -14.71
C SER A 88 11.35 -7.37 -13.28
N LEU A 89 11.11 -6.48 -12.31
CA LEU A 89 11.42 -6.71 -10.90
C LEU A 89 10.25 -6.30 -10.02
N VAL A 90 9.74 -7.25 -9.25
CA VAL A 90 8.76 -7.00 -8.17
C VAL A 90 9.46 -7.23 -6.83
N LYS A 91 9.70 -6.16 -6.08
CA LYS A 91 10.20 -6.22 -4.70
C LYS A 91 9.03 -6.47 -3.76
N GLN A 92 9.19 -7.40 -2.82
CA GLN A 92 8.18 -7.73 -1.83
C GLN A 92 8.82 -7.90 -0.45
N ASN A 93 8.14 -7.46 0.60
CA ASN A 93 8.57 -7.71 1.97
C ASN A 93 8.45 -9.20 2.30
N LYS A 94 9.47 -9.77 2.95
CA LYS A 94 9.56 -11.23 3.20
C LYS A 94 9.22 -11.63 4.63
N PHE A 95 8.74 -10.70 5.43
CA PHE A 95 8.31 -10.94 6.81
C PHE A 95 7.01 -10.20 7.08
N SER A 96 6.13 -10.85 7.84
CA SER A 96 4.87 -10.26 8.28
C SER A 96 5.15 -9.14 9.29
N LEU A 97 4.48 -8.01 9.07
CA LEU A 97 4.47 -6.87 9.98
C LEU A 97 3.20 -6.80 10.82
N GLN A 98 2.13 -7.47 10.40
CA GLN A 98 0.81 -7.40 11.01
C GLN A 98 0.46 -8.73 11.70
N SER A 99 -0.17 -8.63 12.86
CA SER A 99 -0.77 -9.79 13.53
C SER A 99 -1.94 -10.35 12.71
N PRO A 100 -2.08 -11.67 12.54
CA PRO A 100 -3.21 -12.26 11.81
C PRO A 100 -4.57 -11.96 12.46
N LEU A 101 -4.62 -11.52 13.71
CA LEU A 101 -5.84 -11.10 14.41
C LEU A 101 -6.18 -9.61 14.25
N SER A 102 -5.34 -8.85 13.55
CA SER A 102 -5.50 -7.41 13.34
C SER A 102 -6.24 -7.10 12.04
N ASP A 103 -7.05 -6.04 12.04
CA ASP A 103 -7.76 -5.51 10.86
C ASP A 103 -7.08 -4.27 10.25
N THR A 104 -5.78 -4.08 10.53
CA THR A 104 -5.07 -2.83 10.22
C THR A 104 -4.32 -2.81 8.88
N CYS A 105 -4.48 -3.80 8.01
CA CYS A 105 -3.80 -3.89 6.70
C CYS A 105 -3.92 -2.60 5.85
N GLY A 106 -5.10 -1.98 5.81
CA GLY A 106 -5.30 -0.69 5.14
C GLY A 106 -4.51 0.48 5.76
N HIS A 107 -4.30 0.46 7.09
CA HIS A 107 -3.47 1.45 7.78
C HIS A 107 -2.00 1.28 7.40
N TYR A 108 -1.51 0.02 7.37
CA TYR A 108 -0.17 -0.28 6.90
C TYR A 108 0.06 0.17 5.46
N CYS A 109 -0.90 -0.07 4.56
CA CYS A 109 -0.84 0.40 3.18
C CYS A 109 -0.64 1.91 3.09
N ILE A 110 -1.43 2.69 3.83
CA ILE A 110 -1.31 4.15 3.84
C ILE A 110 0.06 4.58 4.41
N CYS A 111 0.47 4.01 5.55
CA CYS A 111 1.76 4.32 6.17
C CYS A 111 2.93 3.98 5.24
N PHE A 112 2.89 2.82 4.59
CA PHE A 112 3.88 2.41 3.58
C PHE A 112 3.99 3.44 2.46
N LEU A 113 2.86 3.79 1.81
CA LEU A 113 2.86 4.74 0.69
C LEU A 113 3.36 6.13 1.08
N ILE A 114 3.02 6.60 2.28
CA ILE A 114 3.53 7.87 2.81
C ILE A 114 5.04 7.78 3.02
N LEU A 115 5.53 6.75 3.71
CA LEU A 115 6.95 6.59 4.02
C LEU A 115 7.82 6.40 2.78
N ILE A 116 7.37 5.62 1.80
CA ILE A 116 8.12 5.39 0.56
C ILE A 116 8.12 6.64 -0.33
N SER A 117 7.01 7.40 -0.36
CA SER A 117 6.94 8.66 -1.12
C SER A 117 7.92 9.72 -0.62
N LYS A 118 8.25 9.70 0.69
CA LYS A 118 9.26 10.57 1.31
C LYS A 118 10.70 10.08 1.08
N GLN A 119 10.91 8.78 0.82
CA GLN A 119 12.25 8.15 0.82
C GLN A 119 12.78 7.77 -0.56
N GLY A 120 11.92 7.73 -1.60
CA GLY A 120 12.34 7.47 -2.97
C GLY A 120 12.93 6.07 -3.17
N ASN A 121 12.08 5.05 -3.28
CA ASN A 121 12.46 3.66 -3.60
C ASN A 121 13.38 2.93 -2.62
N ASN A 122 13.55 3.47 -1.42
CA ASN A 122 14.25 2.77 -0.35
C ASN A 122 13.31 1.82 0.41
N PHE A 123 12.84 0.77 -0.28
CA PHE A 123 11.91 -0.22 0.24
C PHE A 123 12.37 -0.79 1.59
N SER A 124 13.63 -1.23 1.69
CA SER A 124 14.19 -1.81 2.91
C SER A 124 14.16 -0.84 4.11
N SER A 125 14.50 0.44 3.90
CA SER A 125 14.42 1.47 4.95
C SER A 125 12.97 1.71 5.40
N VAL A 126 12.00 1.70 4.47
CA VAL A 126 10.58 1.81 4.82
C VAL A 126 10.12 0.62 5.65
N LEU A 127 10.48 -0.61 5.24
CA LEU A 127 10.15 -1.81 6.00
C LEU A 127 10.77 -1.81 7.39
N GLN A 128 12.02 -1.35 7.52
CA GLN A 128 12.68 -1.21 8.83
C GLN A 128 11.94 -0.22 9.74
N LYS A 129 11.50 0.92 9.21
CA LYS A 129 10.71 1.92 9.96
C LYS A 129 9.34 1.40 10.39
N LEU A 130 8.67 0.62 9.54
CA LEU A 130 7.40 -0.02 9.90
C LEU A 130 7.62 -1.11 10.96
N HIS A 131 8.68 -1.89 10.84
CA HIS A 131 9.05 -2.93 11.80
C HIS A 131 9.43 -2.36 13.17
N SER A 132 10.08 -1.19 13.21
CA SER A 132 10.49 -0.54 14.46
C SER A 132 9.33 0.00 15.29
N ILE A 133 8.10 0.02 14.76
CA ILE A 133 6.92 0.36 15.55
C ILE A 133 6.72 -0.77 16.59
N PRO A 134 6.73 -0.46 17.90
CA PRO A 134 6.53 -1.47 18.94
C PRO A 134 5.27 -2.30 18.66
N SER A 135 5.37 -3.62 18.85
CA SER A 135 4.24 -4.54 18.64
C SER A 135 3.11 -4.25 19.64
N GLU A 136 3.46 -3.92 20.88
CA GLU A 136 2.53 -3.45 21.88
C GLU A 136 1.90 -2.12 21.45
N GLY A 137 0.58 -2.09 21.35
CA GLY A 137 -0.16 -0.90 20.93
C GLY A 137 0.03 -0.51 19.45
N ARG A 138 0.68 -1.33 18.61
CA ARG A 138 0.95 -1.03 17.19
C ARG A 138 -0.31 -0.59 16.45
N ASP A 139 -1.37 -1.37 16.56
CA ASP A 139 -2.64 -1.11 15.90
C ASP A 139 -3.25 0.22 16.34
N ALA A 140 -3.19 0.51 17.65
CA ALA A 140 -3.67 1.79 18.18
C ALA A 140 -2.84 2.96 17.63
N ASN A 141 -1.51 2.81 17.57
CA ASN A 141 -0.62 3.80 17.00
C ASN A 141 -0.91 4.06 15.52
N LEU A 142 -1.05 3.00 14.71
CA LEU A 142 -1.41 3.10 13.29
C LEU A 142 -2.76 3.80 13.10
N ARG A 143 -3.79 3.38 13.85
CA ARG A 143 -5.11 4.03 13.83
C ARG A 143 -5.01 5.52 14.18
N ASN A 144 -4.19 5.89 15.15
CA ASN A 144 -4.02 7.28 15.58
C ASN A 144 -3.29 8.13 14.53
N ILE A 145 -2.26 7.57 13.87
CA ILE A 145 -1.57 8.19 12.72
C ILE A 145 -2.57 8.46 11.60
N ILE A 146 -3.36 7.46 11.21
CA ILE A 146 -4.35 7.60 10.14
C ILE A 146 -5.47 8.57 10.52
N LYS A 147 -5.91 8.57 11.78
CA LYS A 147 -6.88 9.55 12.29
C LYS A 147 -6.36 10.98 12.12
N LYS A 148 -5.10 11.25 12.48
CA LYS A 148 -4.47 12.58 12.28
C LYS A 148 -4.43 12.97 10.81
N LEU A 149 -4.01 12.07 9.92
CA LEU A 149 -4.02 12.30 8.47
C LEU A 149 -5.41 12.61 7.93
N SER A 150 -6.44 11.89 8.39
CA SER A 150 -7.82 12.11 7.96
C SER A 150 -8.36 13.50 8.35
N LEU A 151 -7.80 14.09 9.41
CA LEU A 151 -8.09 15.45 9.88
C LEU A 151 -7.20 16.52 9.21
N GLY A 152 -6.33 16.13 8.27
CA GLY A 152 -5.40 17.05 7.60
C GLY A 152 -4.22 17.49 8.47
N ILE A 153 -3.98 16.82 9.60
CA ILE A 153 -2.85 17.12 10.47
C ILE A 153 -1.58 16.50 9.88
N SER A 154 -0.58 17.34 9.63
CA SER A 154 0.73 16.89 9.15
C SER A 154 1.43 15.98 10.16
N ILE A 155 2.04 14.90 9.65
CA ILE A 155 2.85 13.91 10.38
C ILE A 155 4.20 13.65 9.72
#